data_AF-A0A090X5Y4-F1
#
_entry.id   AF-A0A090X5Y4-F1
#
_cell.length_a   1.000
_cell.length_b   1.000
_cell.length_c   1.000
_cell.angle_alpha   90.00
_cell.angle_beta   90.00
_cell.angle_gamma   90.00
#
_symmetry.space_group_name_H-M   'P 1'
#
loop_
_entity.id
_entity.type
_entity.pdbx_description
1 polymer ?
#
loop_
_entity_poly.entity_id
_entity_poly.type
_entity_poly.pdbx_seq_one_letter_code
_entity_poly.pdbx_strand_id
1 'polypeptide(L)'
;MTEAKPLQAALSSGISFTVGGFLPVLVAFIAPLNTMEYIQYVFAILFLAVLGAISAKTGGAKPLSAILRVTFWGGTLAMGGLTAVIGGALFNTNLA
;
A
#
# COMPACT_ATOMS: atom_id res chain seq x y z
N MET A 1 17.87 10.71 28.86
CA MET A 1 17.74 9.33 28.34
C MET A 1 16.28 9.10 28.06
N THR A 2 15.89 8.86 26.81
CA THR A 2 14.49 8.58 26.46
C THR A 2 14.30 7.07 26.59
N GLU A 3 13.48 6.63 27.55
CA GLU A 3 13.07 5.23 27.62
C GLU A 3 12.21 4.86 26.40
N ALA A 4 12.48 3.69 25.83
CA ALA A 4 11.63 3.13 24.80
C ALA A 4 10.25 2.84 25.39
N LYS A 5 9.17 3.30 24.73
CA LYS A 5 7.78 3.01 25.09
C LYS A 5 7.21 1.95 24.14
N PRO A 6 7.51 0.65 24.34
CA PRO A 6 7.20 -0.40 23.37
C PRO A 6 5.70 -0.55 23.11
N LEU A 7 4.88 -0.47 24.16
CA LEU A 7 3.43 -0.57 24.02
C LEU A 7 2.84 0.57 23.18
N GLN A 8 3.35 1.80 23.36
CA GLN A 8 2.92 2.95 22.58
C GLN A 8 3.33 2.82 21.10
N ALA A 9 4.55 2.34 20.84
CA ALA A 9 5.03 2.10 19.48
C ALA A 9 4.22 1.00 18.77
N ALA A 10 3.90 -0.10 19.47
CA ALA A 10 3.09 -1.19 18.93
C ALA A 10 1.67 -0.73 18.58
N LEU A 11 1.00 -0.03 19.50
CA LEU A 11 -0.35 0.50 19.26
C LEU A 11 -0.36 1.53 18.13
N SER A 12 0.59 2.45 18.11
CA SER A 12 0.73 3.43 17.02
C SER A 12 0.94 2.76 15.67
N SER A 13 1.70 1.67 15.62
CA SER A 13 1.96 0.91 14.39
C SER A 13 0.72 0.18 13.91
N GLY A 14 0.00 -0.49 14.83
CA GLY A 14 -1.23 -1.22 14.51
C GLY A 14 -2.33 -0.29 13.98
N ILE A 15 -2.52 0.87 14.62
CA ILE A 15 -3.50 1.87 14.18
C ILE A 15 -3.10 2.43 12.81
N SER A 16 -1.83 2.82 12.63
CA SER A 16 -1.33 3.35 11.36
C SER A 16 -1.52 2.35 10.21
N PHE A 17 -1.19 1.07 10.43
CA PHE A 17 -1.36 0.02 9.45
C PHE A 17 -2.83 -0.20 9.10
N THR A 18 -3.71 -0.28 10.11
CA THR A 18 -5.14 -0.50 9.92
C THR A 18 -5.78 0.64 9.13
N VAL A 19 -5.48 1.89 9.50
CA VAL A 19 -6.00 3.07 8.83
C VAL A 19 -5.45 3.17 7.39
N GLY A 20 -4.17 2.89 7.18
CA GLY A 20 -3.57 2.88 5.84
C GLY A 20 -4.15 1.80 4.92
N GLY A 21 -4.43 0.61 5.47
CA GLY A 21 -5.03 -0.51 4.73
C GLY A 21 -6.54 -0.38 4.48
N PHE A 22 -7.24 0.45 5.24
CA PHE A 22 -8.68 0.64 5.10
C PHE A 22 -9.08 1.24 3.74
N LEU A 23 -8.28 2.18 3.22
CA LEU A 23 -8.53 2.86 1.95
C LEU A 23 -8.60 1.88 0.75
N PRO A 24 -7.60 0.99 0.52
CA PRO A 24 -7.70 -0.07 -0.46
C PRO A 24 -8.89 -1.01 -0.25
N VAL A 25 -9.21 -1.38 0.99
CA VAL A 25 -10.36 -2.27 1.28
C VAL A 25 -11.68 -1.62 0.85
N LEU A 26 -11.82 -0.32 1.07
CA LEU A 26 -13.00 0.43 0.66
C LEU A 26 -13.16 0.48 -0.86
N VAL A 27 -12.06 0.63 -1.60
CA VAL A 27 -12.08 0.57 -3.08
C VAL A 27 -12.52 -0.81 -3.56
N ALA A 28 -12.00 -1.88 -2.97
CA ALA A 28 -12.37 -3.24 -3.32
C ALA A 28 -13.86 -3.54 -3.07
N PHE A 29 -14.47 -2.90 -2.06
CA PHE A 29 -15.89 -3.07 -1.76
C PHE A 29 -16.83 -2.38 -2.77
N ILE A 30 -16.36 -1.34 -3.46
CA ILE A 30 -17.17 -0.51 -4.37
C ILE A 30 -16.89 -0.86 -5.84
N ALA A 31 -15.70 -1.34 -6.17
CA ALA A 31 -15.28 -1.55 -7.55
C ALA A 31 -16.06 -2.71 -8.22
N PRO A 32 -16.50 -2.55 -9.49
CA PRO A 32 -17.10 -3.63 -10.27
C PRO A 32 -16.13 -4.79 -10.49
N LEU A 33 -16.59 -6.04 -10.38
CA LEU A 33 -15.74 -7.24 -10.44
C LEU A 33 -14.84 -7.30 -11.70
N ASN A 34 -15.36 -6.91 -12.87
CA ASN A 34 -14.61 -6.97 -14.13
C ASN A 34 -13.46 -5.97 -14.23
N THR A 35 -13.48 -4.89 -13.45
CA THR A 35 -12.45 -3.84 -13.48
C THR A 35 -11.79 -3.63 -12.12
N MET A 36 -12.13 -4.49 -11.15
CA MET A 36 -11.75 -4.36 -9.75
C MET A 36 -10.24 -4.32 -9.60
N GLU A 37 -9.50 -5.18 -10.31
CA GLU A 37 -8.04 -5.21 -10.22
C GLU A 37 -7.38 -3.91 -10.68
N TYR A 38 -7.82 -3.33 -11.80
CA TYR A 38 -7.22 -2.15 -12.38
C TYR A 38 -7.53 -0.93 -11.53
N ILE A 39 -8.79 -0.81 -11.07
CA ILE A 39 -9.21 0.24 -10.16
C ILE A 39 -8.42 0.11 -8.85
N GLN A 40 -8.33 -1.09 -8.28
CA GLN A 40 -7.61 -1.34 -7.05
C GLN A 40 -6.13 -0.97 -7.17
N TYR A 41 -5.48 -1.33 -8.27
CA TYR A 41 -4.07 -1.03 -8.52
C TYR A 41 -3.81 0.48 -8.63
N VAL A 42 -4.62 1.20 -9.41
CA VAL A 42 -4.48 2.65 -9.58
C VAL A 42 -4.69 3.37 -8.24
N PHE A 43 -5.75 3.04 -7.51
CA PHE A 43 -6.03 3.67 -6.23
C PHE A 43 -5.01 3.29 -5.15
N ALA A 44 -4.53 2.04 -5.12
CA ALA A 44 -3.47 1.63 -4.19
C ALA A 44 -2.20 2.48 -4.40
N ILE A 45 -1.77 2.72 -5.64
CA ILE A 45 -0.61 3.58 -5.93
C ILE A 45 -0.88 5.02 -5.50
N LEU A 46 -2.07 5.56 -5.78
CA LEU A 46 -2.44 6.91 -5.36
C LEU A 46 -2.40 7.07 -3.84
N PHE A 47 -2.98 6.12 -3.09
CA PHE A 47 -2.97 6.15 -1.63
C PHE A 47 -1.56 5.99 -1.07
N LEU A 48 -0.74 5.10 -1.64
CA LEU A 48 0.66 4.94 -1.27
C LEU A 48 1.48 6.21 -1.54
N ALA A 49 1.22 6.92 -2.62
CA ALA A 49 1.88 8.20 -2.90
C ALA A 49 1.52 9.26 -1.85
N VAL A 50 0.24 9.36 -1.49
CA VAL A 50 -0.23 10.30 -0.44
C VAL A 50 0.37 9.94 0.91
N LEU A 51 0.30 8.67 1.32
CA LEU A 51 0.87 8.19 2.58
C LEU A 51 2.40 8.34 2.61
N GLY A 52 3.09 8.08 1.49
CA GLY A 52 4.52 8.29 1.34
C GLY A 52 4.93 9.76 1.50
N ALA A 53 4.15 10.69 0.93
CA ALA A 53 4.36 12.12 1.10
C ALA A 53 4.17 12.57 2.56
N ILE A 54 3.10 12.08 3.21
CA ILE A 54 2.82 12.37 4.63
C ILE A 54 3.95 11.83 5.50
N SER A 55 4.36 10.57 5.31
CA SER A 55 5.46 9.93 6.05
C SER A 55 6.78 10.67 5.88
N ALA A 56 7.08 11.18 4.68
CA ALA A 56 8.29 11.95 4.44
C ALA A 56 8.28 13.27 5.21
N LYS A 57 7.13 13.96 5.21
CA LYS A 57 6.93 15.21 5.94
C LYS A 57 7.08 15.01 7.45
N THR A 58 6.50 13.95 8.00
CA THR A 58 6.61 13.63 9.44
C THR A 58 7.99 13.10 9.83
N GLY A 59 8.70 12.44 8.91
CA GLY A 59 10.02 11.85 9.13
C GLY A 59 11.21 12.73 8.74
N GLY A 60 10.98 13.95 8.24
CA GLY A 60 12.03 14.89 7.82
C GLY A 60 12.78 14.49 6.53
N ALA A 61 12.24 13.54 5.76
CA ALA A 61 12.83 13.08 4.50
C ALA A 61 12.34 13.89 3.29
N LYS A 62 13.09 13.83 2.18
CA LYS A 62 12.66 14.43 0.91
C LYS A 62 11.41 13.70 0.36
N PRO A 63 10.27 14.39 0.14
CA PRO A 63 9.00 13.74 -0.24
C PRO A 63 9.10 12.87 -1.48
N LEU A 64 9.80 13.36 -2.51
CA LEU A 64 9.88 12.68 -3.81
C LEU A 64 10.59 11.31 -3.70
N SER A 65 11.66 11.22 -2.91
CA SER A 65 12.39 9.95 -2.71
C SER A 65 11.58 8.92 -1.92
N ALA A 66 10.78 9.37 -0.95
CA ALA A 66 9.92 8.48 -0.18
C ALA A 66 8.76 7.93 -1.02
N ILE A 67 8.08 8.81 -1.77
CA ILE A 67 6.99 8.43 -2.68
C ILE A 67 7.49 7.40 -3.69
N LEU A 68 8.58 7.69 -4.41
CA LEU A 68 9.13 6.79 -5.42
C LEU A 68 9.49 5.42 -4.85
N ARG A 69 10.12 5.36 -3.67
CA ARG A 69 10.42 4.07 -3.03
C ARG A 69 9.17 3.28 -2.68
N VAL A 70 8.19 3.92 -2.04
CA VAL A 70 6.98 3.24 -1.57
C VAL A 70 6.10 2.79 -2.75
N THR A 71 5.91 3.61 -3.76
CA THR A 71 5.10 3.26 -4.93
C THR A 71 5.79 2.22 -5.82
N PHE A 72 7.11 2.31 -6.00
CA PHE A 72 7.87 1.35 -6.81
C PHE A 72 7.92 -0.04 -6.16
N TRP A 73 8.34 -0.11 -4.89
CA TRP A 73 8.45 -1.39 -4.19
C TRP A 73 7.08 -1.97 -3.80
N GLY A 74 6.20 -1.15 -3.22
CA GLY A 74 4.91 -1.60 -2.69
C GLY A 74 3.82 -1.74 -3.74
N GLY A 75 3.74 -0.81 -4.69
CA GLY A 75 2.71 -0.81 -5.73
C GLY A 75 3.12 -1.66 -6.93
N THR A 76 4.13 -1.21 -7.66
CA THR A 76 4.47 -1.79 -8.96
C THR A 76 5.11 -3.17 -8.85
N LEU A 77 6.10 -3.36 -7.97
CA LEU A 77 6.81 -4.63 -7.87
C LEU A 77 5.99 -5.69 -7.12
N ALA A 78 5.40 -5.33 -5.98
CA ALA A 78 4.62 -6.27 -5.17
C ALA A 78 3.32 -6.69 -5.86
N MET A 79 2.46 -5.73 -6.24
CA MET A 79 1.16 -6.07 -6.84
C MET A 79 1.27 -6.41 -8.33
N GLY A 80 1.95 -5.56 -9.11
CA GLY A 80 2.04 -5.72 -10.57
C GLY A 80 2.99 -6.84 -11.02
N GLY A 81 4.04 -7.12 -10.25
CA GLY A 81 5.00 -8.18 -10.54
C GLY A 81 4.63 -9.49 -9.84
N LEU A 82 4.82 -9.54 -8.53
CA LEU A 82 4.77 -10.79 -7.78
C LEU A 82 3.35 -11.36 -7.68
N THR A 83 2.36 -10.55 -7.31
CA THR A 83 0.98 -11.03 -7.14
C THR A 83 0.35 -11.46 -8.47
N ALA A 84 0.56 -10.70 -9.56
CA ALA A 84 0.06 -11.06 -10.88
C ALA A 84 0.69 -12.34 -11.42
N VAL A 85 2.01 -12.50 -11.29
CA VAL A 85 2.73 -13.72 -11.71
C VAL A 85 2.30 -14.93 -10.89
N ILE A 86 2.16 -14.79 -9.57
CA ILE A 86 1.69 -15.88 -8.70
C ILE A 86 0.25 -16.27 -9.04
N GLY A 87 -0.65 -15.30 -9.21
CA GLY A 87 -2.04 -15.56 -9.59
C GLY A 87 -2.14 -16.32 -10.92
N GLY A 88 -1.48 -15.82 -11.96
CA GLY A 88 -1.49 -16.44 -13.28
C GLY A 88 -0.78 -17.80 -13.33
N ALA A 89 0.42 -17.91 -12.75
CA ALA A 89 1.26 -19.10 -12.90
C ALA A 89 0.93 -20.23 -11.90
N LEU A 90 0.51 -19.90 -10.68
CA LEU A 90 0.25 -20.90 -9.63
C LEU A 90 -1.24 -21.17 -9.41
N PHE A 91 -2.10 -20.17 -9.63
CA PHE A 91 -3.54 -20.30 -9.39
C PHE A 91 -4.38 -20.32 -10.67
N ASN A 92 -3.73 -20.26 -11.84
CA ASN A 92 -4.37 -20.25 -13.16
C ASN A 92 -5.53 -19.25 -13.25
N THR A 93 -5.41 -18.12 -12.54
CA THR A 93 -6.35 -17.01 -12.66
C THR A 93 -6.07 -16.35 -14.01
N ASN A 94 -6.63 -16.93 -15.06
CA ASN A 94 -6.64 -16.32 -16.38
C ASN A 94 -7.45 -15.03 -16.24
N LEU A 95 -6.72 -13.91 -16.30
CA LEU A 95 -7.28 -12.60 -16.54
C LEU A 95 -8.06 -12.70 -17.86
N ALA A 96 -9.38 -12.77 -17.76
CA ALA A 96 -10.29 -12.75 -18.89
C ALA A 96 -10.53 -11.31 -19.32
#